data_AF-A0A7I9WDK6-F1
#
_entry.id   AF-A0A7I9WDK6-F1
#
_cell.length_a   1.000
_cell.length_b   1.000
_cell.length_c   1.000
_cell.angle_alpha   90.00
_cell.angle_beta   90.00
_cell.angle_gamma   90.00
#
_symmetry.space_group_name_H-M   'P 1'
#
loop_
_entity.id
_entity.type
_entity.pdbx_description
1 polymer ?
#
loop_
_entity_poly.entity_id
_entity_poly.type
_entity_poly.pdbx_seq_one_letter_code
_entity_poly.pdbx_strand_id
1 'polypeptide(L)'
;MEFAGPADFGPAQPVGPADEEVLAGLAERLRAHGKLDRFGVRLIRNQLGISEDQELMETCDKPRRALHCAVIDTAERPTDKAVETTWRVTPAVGDGPSASQWCSSVHCYHSCYHY
;
A
#
# COMPACT_ATOMS: atom_id res chain seq x y z
N MET A 1 -0.16 -5.04 -26.48
CA MET A 1 -0.28 -4.70 -25.05
C MET A 1 -1.64 -4.07 -24.89
N GLU A 2 -2.50 -4.68 -24.08
CA GLU A 2 -3.85 -4.20 -23.78
C GLU A 2 -3.83 -3.61 -22.37
N PHE A 3 -4.43 -2.43 -22.19
CA PHE A 3 -4.51 -1.77 -20.90
C PHE A 3 -5.81 -2.15 -20.21
N ALA A 4 -5.75 -2.43 -18.91
CA ALA A 4 -6.92 -2.66 -18.08
C ALA A 4 -7.89 -1.45 -18.11
N GLY A 5 -9.18 -1.72 -18.27
CA GLY A 5 -10.25 -0.75 -18.16
C GLY A 5 -10.64 -0.48 -16.70
N PRO A 6 -11.46 0.55 -16.44
CA PRO A 6 -11.89 0.90 -15.08
C PRO A 6 -12.51 -0.26 -14.28
N ALA A 7 -13.23 -1.17 -14.95
CA ALA A 7 -13.88 -2.32 -14.33
C ALA A 7 -12.91 -3.40 -13.85
N ASP A 8 -11.69 -3.44 -14.40
CA ASP A 8 -10.68 -4.46 -14.09
C ASP A 8 -9.95 -4.17 -12.77
N PHE A 9 -10.16 -2.98 -12.17
CA PHE A 9 -9.46 -2.53 -10.97
C PHE A 9 -10.15 -2.93 -9.65
N GLY A 10 -11.13 -3.83 -9.71
CA GLY A 10 -11.86 -4.35 -8.56
C GLY A 10 -13.03 -3.46 -8.10
N PRO A 11 -13.69 -3.81 -6.99
CA PRO A 11 -14.96 -3.18 -6.57
C PRO A 11 -14.80 -1.80 -5.91
N ALA A 12 -13.56 -1.34 -5.69
CA ALA A 12 -13.32 -0.08 -5.01
C ALA A 12 -13.78 1.10 -5.88
N GLN A 13 -14.69 1.90 -5.34
CA GLN A 13 -15.17 3.10 -6.00
C GLN A 13 -14.03 4.13 -6.13
N PRO A 14 -14.00 4.93 -7.21
CA PRO A 14 -13.12 6.09 -7.29
C PRO A 14 -13.34 7.03 -6.09
N VAL A 15 -12.30 7.79 -5.72
CA VAL A 15 -12.41 8.85 -4.70
C VAL A 15 -13.54 9.81 -5.10
N GLY A 16 -14.45 10.06 -4.18
CA GLY A 16 -15.60 10.94 -4.39
C GLY A 16 -15.73 12.04 -3.33
N PRO A 17 -16.76 12.89 -3.45
CA PRO A 17 -16.96 14.04 -2.55
C PRO A 17 -17.05 13.66 -1.06
N ALA A 18 -17.58 12.47 -0.75
CA ALA A 18 -17.67 11.98 0.62
C ALA A 18 -16.30 11.66 1.24
N ASP A 19 -15.29 11.34 0.42
CA ASP A 19 -13.94 11.03 0.88
C ASP A 19 -13.12 12.31 1.12
N GLU A 20 -13.49 13.44 0.49
CA GLU A 20 -12.74 14.70 0.57
C GLU A 20 -12.61 15.21 1.99
N GLU A 21 -13.66 15.11 2.81
CA GLU A 21 -13.63 15.53 4.22
C GLU A 21 -12.61 14.70 5.03
N VAL A 22 -12.58 13.38 4.80
CA VAL A 22 -11.63 12.47 5.44
C VAL A 22 -10.19 12.78 5.01
N LEU A 23 -9.99 12.98 3.71
CA LEU A 23 -8.68 13.32 3.13
C LEU A 23 -8.18 14.69 3.62
N ALA A 24 -9.06 15.68 3.74
CA ALA A 24 -8.75 16.98 4.29
C ALA A 24 -8.28 16.87 5.75
N GLY A 25 -9.02 16.13 6.60
CA GLY A 25 -8.64 15.90 7.98
C GLY A 25 -7.28 15.20 8.13
N LEU A 26 -6.96 14.25 7.25
CA LEU A 26 -5.64 13.63 7.22
C LEU A 26 -4.54 14.61 6.80
N ALA A 27 -4.77 15.40 5.74
CA ALA A 27 -3.82 16.39 5.26
C ALA A 27 -3.51 17.46 6.32
N GLU A 28 -4.52 17.90 7.06
CA GLU A 28 -4.36 18.81 8.19
C GLU A 28 -3.48 18.23 9.29
N ARG A 29 -3.71 16.98 9.69
CA ARG A 29 -2.89 16.28 10.69
C ARG A 29 -1.45 16.10 10.21
N LEU A 30 -1.25 15.66 8.97
CA LEU A 30 0.09 15.52 8.40
C LEU A 30 0.83 16.86 8.33
N ARG A 31 0.14 17.94 7.96
CA ARG A 31 0.69 19.30 7.93
C ARG A 31 1.10 19.77 9.33
N ALA A 32 0.25 19.56 10.34
CA ALA A 32 0.53 19.94 11.72
C ALA A 32 1.80 19.27 12.29
N HIS A 33 2.20 18.11 11.76
CA HIS A 33 3.41 17.40 12.16
C HIS A 33 4.57 17.48 11.15
N GLY A 34 4.45 18.32 10.10
CA GLY A 34 5.49 18.48 9.07
C GLY A 34 5.77 17.19 8.29
N LYS A 35 4.73 16.39 8.00
CA LYS A 35 4.84 15.09 7.33
C LYS A 35 4.20 15.01 5.95
N LEU A 36 3.73 16.14 5.40
CA LEU A 36 3.01 16.17 4.12
C LEU A 36 3.86 15.68 2.93
N ASP A 37 5.18 15.93 2.96
CA ASP A 37 6.11 15.48 1.91
C ASP A 37 6.61 14.04 2.11
N ARG A 38 6.25 13.40 3.24
CA ARG A 38 6.72 12.06 3.61
C ARG A 38 5.65 10.99 3.42
N PHE A 39 4.40 11.32 3.68
CA PHE A 39 3.30 10.35 3.64
C PHE A 39 2.26 10.77 2.62
N GLY A 40 1.76 9.79 1.88
CA GLY A 40 0.62 9.92 0.99
C GLY A 40 -0.45 8.90 1.35
N VAL A 41 -1.58 9.00 0.67
CA VAL A 41 -2.65 8.00 0.73
C VAL A 41 -2.85 7.38 -0.65
N ARG A 42 -3.28 6.12 -0.63
CA ARG A 42 -3.74 5.42 -1.82
C ARG A 42 -5.04 4.73 -1.52
N LEU A 43 -5.88 4.60 -2.54
CA LEU A 43 -7.05 3.74 -2.46
C LEU A 43 -6.58 2.28 -2.30
N ILE A 44 -7.16 1.58 -1.32
CA ILE A 44 -6.89 0.16 -1.08
C ILE A 44 -7.80 -0.65 -1.99
N ARG A 45 -7.22 -1.37 -2.95
CA ARG A 45 -7.93 -2.22 -3.91
C ARG A 45 -7.05 -3.36 -4.40
N ASN A 46 -7.64 -4.52 -4.64
CA ASN A 46 -6.97 -5.67 -5.22
C ASN A 46 -7.15 -5.67 -6.74
N GLN A 47 -6.32 -4.89 -7.44
CA GLN A 47 -6.39 -4.72 -8.90
C GLN A 47 -5.86 -5.93 -9.67
N LEU A 48 -5.06 -6.77 -9.01
CA LEU A 48 -4.32 -7.87 -9.63
C LEU A 48 -4.91 -9.24 -9.26
N GLY A 49 -5.98 -9.28 -8.45
CA GLY A 49 -6.58 -10.53 -7.98
C GLY A 49 -5.65 -11.36 -7.10
N ILE A 50 -4.74 -10.70 -6.36
CA ILE A 50 -3.75 -11.33 -5.48
C ILE A 50 -4.47 -11.98 -4.30
N SER A 51 -4.25 -13.28 -4.08
CA SER A 51 -4.85 -14.03 -2.98
C SER A 51 -4.21 -13.69 -1.62
N GLU A 52 -4.79 -14.18 -0.53
CA GLU A 52 -4.33 -13.87 0.85
C GLU A 52 -2.92 -14.41 1.17
N ASP A 53 -2.51 -15.48 0.49
CA ASP A 53 -1.19 -16.09 0.59
C ASP A 53 -0.18 -15.48 -0.37
N GLN A 54 -0.58 -14.46 -1.14
CA GLN A 54 0.25 -13.77 -2.11
C GLN A 54 0.41 -12.29 -1.78
N GLU A 55 1.51 -11.71 -2.27
CA GLU A 55 1.82 -10.29 -2.10
C GLU A 55 2.46 -9.69 -3.34
N LEU A 56 2.35 -8.37 -3.49
CA LEU A 56 3.07 -7.65 -4.51
C LEU A 56 4.43 -7.21 -3.96
N MET A 57 5.51 -7.78 -4.49
CA MET A 57 6.88 -7.39 -4.19
C MET A 57 7.39 -6.41 -5.24
N GLU A 58 7.88 -5.26 -4.78
CA GLU A 58 8.57 -4.28 -5.60
C GLU A 58 10.09 -4.40 -5.40
N THR A 59 10.82 -4.57 -6.51
CA THR A 59 12.28 -4.60 -6.54
C THR A 59 12.81 -3.39 -7.29
N CYS A 60 13.71 -2.63 -6.66
CA CYS A 60 14.35 -1.47 -7.26
C CYS A 60 15.69 -1.85 -7.91
N ASP A 61 15.73 -1.83 -9.24
CA ASP A 61 16.97 -1.94 -10.01
C ASP A 61 17.55 -0.53 -10.20
N LYS A 62 18.37 -0.09 -9.24
CA LYS A 62 19.01 1.24 -9.28
C LYS A 62 19.88 1.46 -10.52
N PRO A 63 20.77 0.52 -10.93
CA PRO A 63 21.55 0.68 -12.15
C PRO A 63 20.70 0.93 -13.40
N ARG A 64 19.58 0.22 -13.54
CA ARG A 64 18.67 0.39 -14.69
C ARG A 64 17.61 1.47 -14.47
N ARG A 65 17.55 2.07 -13.28
CA ARG A 65 16.50 2.99 -12.82
C ARG A 65 15.10 2.43 -13.08
N ALA A 66 14.92 1.15 -12.81
CA ALA A 66 13.67 0.43 -13.02
C ALA A 66 13.07 -0.03 -11.68
N LEU A 67 11.75 -0.05 -11.62
CA LEU A 67 10.98 -0.69 -10.56
C LEU A 67 10.30 -1.91 -11.18
N HIS A 68 10.48 -3.07 -10.56
CA HIS A 68 9.85 -4.31 -10.96
C HIS A 68 8.82 -4.70 -9.90
N CYS A 69 7.58 -4.94 -10.31
CA CYS A 69 6.54 -5.44 -9.43
C CYS A 69 6.20 -6.87 -9.85
N ALA A 70 6.21 -7.81 -8.91
CA ALA A 70 5.83 -9.20 -9.15
C ALA A 70 4.94 -9.69 -8.02
N VAL A 71 3.98 -10.55 -8.34
CA VAL A 71 3.25 -11.32 -7.33
C VAL A 71 4.16 -12.43 -6.85
N ILE A 72 4.30 -12.58 -5.55
CA ILE A 72 5.04 -13.65 -4.89
C ILE A 72 4.16 -14.34 -3.88
N ASP A 73 4.48 -15.60 -3.56
CA ASP A 73 3.90 -16.25 -2.39
C ASP A 73 4.54 -15.67 -1.11
N THR A 74 3.73 -15.44 -0.09
CA THR A 74 4.16 -14.93 1.22
C THR A 74 5.25 -15.78 1.86
N ALA A 75 5.27 -17.09 1.58
CA ALA A 75 6.31 -18.02 2.04
C ALA A 75 7.68 -17.76 1.40
N GLU A 76 7.73 -17.16 0.22
CA GLU A 76 8.96 -16.84 -0.52
C GLU A 76 9.52 -15.46 -0.17
N ARG A 77 8.87 -14.74 0.75
CA ARG A 77 9.23 -13.38 1.14
C ARG A 77 10.69 -13.31 1.64
N PRO A 78 11.57 -12.53 1.01
CA PRO A 78 12.89 -12.24 1.55
C PRO A 78 12.77 -11.53 2.91
N THR A 79 13.40 -12.07 3.96
CA THR A 79 13.30 -11.54 5.33
C THR A 79 14.51 -10.69 5.74
N ASP A 80 15.67 -10.94 5.15
CA ASP A 80 16.94 -10.27 5.46
C ASP A 80 17.07 -8.90 4.78
N LYS A 81 16.27 -8.67 3.73
CA LYS A 81 16.42 -7.54 2.80
C LYS A 81 15.09 -6.95 2.37
N ALA A 82 14.03 -6.94 3.19
CA ALA A 82 12.75 -6.36 2.75
C ALA A 82 12.05 -5.20 3.54
N VAL A 83 11.84 -4.02 2.90
CA VAL A 83 11.30 -2.76 3.40
C VAL A 83 9.79 -2.72 3.17
N GLU A 84 9.02 -2.59 4.23
CA GLU A 84 7.62 -2.24 4.05
C GLU A 84 7.49 -0.80 3.51
N THR A 85 6.78 -0.62 2.40
CA THR A 85 6.46 0.71 1.83
C THR A 85 4.97 1.01 1.80
N THR A 86 4.16 0.03 2.18
CA THR A 86 2.71 0.15 2.26
C THR A 86 2.23 -0.32 3.61
N TRP A 87 1.49 0.54 4.30
CA TRP A 87 0.85 0.23 5.57
C TRP A 87 -0.64 0.43 5.47
N ARG A 88 -1.41 -0.34 6.26
CA ARG A 88 -2.84 -0.14 6.45
C ARG A 88 -3.09 0.27 7.90
N VAL A 89 -3.82 1.36 8.08
CA VAL A 89 -4.29 1.75 9.43
C VAL A 89 -5.36 0.74 9.87
N THR A 90 -5.16 0.13 11.03
CA THR A 90 -6.12 -0.79 11.65
C THR A 90 -6.67 -0.17 12.94
N PRO A 91 -7.96 -0.33 13.24
CA PRO A 91 -8.47 0.04 14.56
C PRO A 91 -7.68 -0.73 15.62
N ALA A 92 -7.04 -0.07 16.59
CA ALA A 92 -6.37 -0.82 17.64
C ALA A 92 -7.39 -1.40 18.60
N VAL A 93 -7.12 -2.63 19.05
CA VAL A 93 -7.83 -3.25 20.16
C VAL A 93 -7.30 -2.61 21.44
N GLY A 94 -7.85 -1.46 21.85
CA GLY A 94 -7.70 -0.95 23.23
C GLY A 94 -7.35 0.52 23.41
N ASP A 95 -6.44 1.12 22.62
CA ASP A 95 -5.80 2.40 23.01
C ASP A 95 -5.59 3.43 21.87
N GLY A 96 -6.56 3.53 20.95
CA GLY A 96 -6.55 4.50 19.85
C GLY A 96 -6.06 3.95 18.51
N PRO A 97 -6.04 4.72 17.41
CA PRO A 97 -5.64 4.21 16.10
C PRO A 97 -4.14 3.82 16.10
N SER A 98 -3.83 2.62 15.62
CA SER A 98 -2.46 2.15 15.43
C SER A 98 -2.19 1.88 13.97
N ALA A 99 -0.96 2.11 13.52
CA ALA A 99 -0.47 1.60 12.25
C ALA A 99 0.29 0.31 12.55
N SER A 100 -0.17 -0.82 12.01
CA SER A 100 0.63 -2.04 12.03
C SER A 100 1.83 -1.87 11.11
N GLN A 101 3.02 -2.23 11.61
CA GLN A 101 4.25 -2.32 10.83
C GLN A 101 4.76 -3.75 10.88
N TRP A 102 5.10 -4.35 9.75
CA TRP A 102 5.76 -5.66 9.68
C TRP A 102 7.00 -5.64 8.75
N CYS A 103 8.19 -5.63 9.37
CA CYS A 103 9.53 -6.06 8.88
C CYS A 103 10.36 -5.22 7.86
N SER A 104 11.63 -5.66 7.64
CA SER A 104 12.87 -4.85 7.59
C SER A 104 13.83 -4.94 6.35
N SER A 105 14.20 -3.77 5.78
CA SER A 105 15.34 -3.39 4.86
C SER A 105 15.29 -3.68 3.32
N VAL A 106 16.05 -3.09 2.38
CA VAL A 106 16.10 -3.28 0.88
C VAL A 106 14.89 -3.51 -0.12
N HIS A 107 13.81 -4.28 0.10
CA HIS A 107 12.72 -4.58 -0.90
C HIS A 107 11.35 -3.98 -0.55
N CYS A 108 10.72 -3.19 -1.42
CA CYS A 108 9.46 -2.50 -1.13
C CYS A 108 8.25 -3.44 -1.24
N TYR A 109 7.38 -3.56 -0.21
CA TYR A 109 6.18 -4.40 -0.28
C TYR A 109 4.87 -3.65 -0.38
N HIS A 110 3.95 -4.26 -1.13
CA HIS A 110 2.55 -3.89 -1.17
C HIS A 110 1.67 -5.13 -0.90
N SER A 111 1.18 -5.25 0.34
CA SER A 111 0.16 -6.27 0.65
C SER A 111 -1.21 -5.79 0.12
N CYS A 112 -1.74 -6.49 -0.88
CA CYS A 112 -3.12 -6.33 -1.33
C CYS A 112 -4.01 -7.28 -0.52
N TYR A 113 -4.78 -6.75 0.44
CA TYR A 113 -5.75 -7.55 1.20
C TYR A 113 -7.09 -7.62 0.47
N HIS A 114 -7.78 -8.76 0.59
CA HIS A 114 -9.19 -8.94 0.21
C HIS A 114 -10.14 -8.41 1.30
N TYR A 115 -11.36 -8.05 0.89
CA TYR A 115 -12.51 -7.79 1.77
C TYR A 115 -13.49 -8.95 1.67
#